data_AF-A0A9W6NBI3-F1
#
_entry.id   AF-A0A9W6NBI3-F1
#
_cell.length_a   1.000
_cell.length_b   1.000
_cell.length_c   1.000
_cell.angle_alpha   90.00
_cell.angle_beta   90.00
_cell.angle_gamma   90.00
#
_symmetry.space_group_name_H-M   'P 1'
#
loop_
_entity.id
_entity.type
_entity.pdbx_description
1 polymer ?
#
loop_
_entity_poly.entity_id
_entity_poly.type
_entity_poly.pdbx_seq_one_letter_code
_entity_poly.pdbx_strand_id
1 'polypeptide(L)'
;MARLLDITAERVRMLAKDGVLIKTDRGRFDTQASLQNYIRRLRESAARAGRPSQGGDALKAERLRLTSAQAEAQEAKNAVLLGELVPAADVEAKWAEILTDVRAAILAVPGRIAGRMNLSATDITAIDAEIRLALTEAGNADPA
;
A
#
# COMPACT_ATOMS: atom_id res chain seq x y z
N MET A 1 4.63 26.70 -48.80
CA MET A 1 4.24 25.47 -48.06
C MET A 1 4.03 25.69 -46.56
N ALA A 2 5.00 26.21 -45.81
CA ALA A 2 4.85 26.47 -44.36
C ALA A 2 3.59 27.28 -44.00
N ARG A 3 3.38 28.41 -44.68
CA ARG A 3 2.16 29.24 -44.52
C ARG A 3 0.87 28.54 -44.98
N LEU A 4 0.95 27.61 -45.93
CA LEU A 4 -0.23 26.94 -46.50
C LEU A 4 -0.76 25.84 -45.56
N LEU A 5 0.16 25.13 -44.90
CA LEU A 5 -0.18 24.05 -43.97
C LEU A 5 -0.24 24.53 -42.51
N ASP A 6 -0.04 25.82 -42.27
CA ASP A 6 0.05 26.45 -40.95
C ASP A 6 1.01 25.73 -39.98
N ILE A 7 2.24 25.48 -40.46
CA ILE A 7 3.29 24.79 -39.69
C ILE A 7 4.64 25.48 -39.84
N THR A 8 5.53 25.24 -38.89
CA THR A 8 6.88 25.81 -38.89
C THR A 8 7.72 25.31 -40.06
N ALA A 9 8.69 26.12 -40.51
CA ALA A 9 9.61 25.76 -41.60
C ALA A 9 10.49 24.53 -41.26
N GLU A 10 10.76 24.30 -39.97
CA GLU A 10 11.41 23.08 -39.49
C GLU A 10 10.52 21.86 -39.71
N ARG A 11 9.24 21.96 -39.34
CA ARG A 11 8.26 20.89 -39.55
C ARG A 11 8.09 20.55 -41.02
N VAL A 12 8.09 21.55 -41.91
CA VAL A 12 8.09 21.34 -43.36
C VAL A 12 9.32 20.55 -43.82
N ARG A 13 10.52 20.88 -43.32
CA ARG A 13 11.76 20.16 -43.67
C ARG A 13 11.71 18.71 -43.20
N MET A 14 11.22 18.47 -41.99
CA MET A 14 11.03 17.13 -41.45
C MET A 14 10.01 16.34 -42.27
N LEU A 15 8.84 16.89 -42.55
CA LEU A 15 7.81 16.21 -43.35
C LEU A 15 8.25 15.94 -44.80
N ALA A 16 9.11 16.78 -45.35
CA ALA A 16 9.72 16.52 -46.64
C ALA A 16 10.78 15.43 -46.60
N LYS A 17 11.52 15.29 -45.47
CA LYS A 17 12.44 14.17 -45.23
C LYS A 17 11.69 12.86 -45.04
N ASP A 18 10.55 12.91 -44.35
CA ASP A 18 9.63 11.77 -44.14
C ASP A 18 8.88 11.37 -45.42
N GLY A 19 9.07 12.06 -46.55
CA GLY A 19 8.38 11.78 -47.81
C GLY A 19 6.90 12.17 -47.84
N VAL A 20 6.40 12.87 -46.82
CA VAL A 20 5.00 13.34 -46.78
C VAL A 20 4.80 14.54 -47.70
N LEU A 21 5.74 15.48 -47.70
CA LEU A 21 5.75 16.60 -48.65
C LEU A 21 6.65 16.25 -49.84
N ILE A 22 6.05 16.17 -51.02
CA ILE A 22 6.72 15.77 -52.25
C ILE A 22 7.45 16.99 -52.83
N LYS A 23 8.78 16.90 -52.89
CA LYS A 23 9.63 17.93 -53.51
C LYS A 23 9.65 17.76 -55.02
N THR A 24 9.44 18.85 -55.75
CA THR A 24 9.53 18.87 -57.22
C THR A 24 10.81 19.55 -57.70
N ASP A 25 11.31 20.53 -56.96
CA ASP A 25 12.58 21.23 -57.24
C ASP A 25 13.12 21.87 -55.95
N ARG A 26 14.29 22.53 -56.00
CA ARG A 26 14.91 23.21 -54.87
C ARG A 26 13.97 24.27 -54.29
N GLY A 27 13.38 23.96 -53.14
CA GLY A 27 12.42 24.84 -52.45
C GLY A 27 11.00 24.80 -53.00
N ARG A 28 10.72 23.95 -54.01
CA ARG A 28 9.37 23.76 -54.58
C ARG A 28 8.81 22.40 -54.19
N PHE A 29 7.51 22.39 -53.94
CA PHE A 29 6.76 21.21 -53.54
C PHE A 29 5.58 21.02 -54.48
N ASP A 30 5.21 19.77 -54.74
CA ASP A 30 3.92 19.47 -55.34
C ASP A 30 2.84 19.76 -54.29
N THR A 31 2.11 20.86 -54.48
CA THR A 31 1.09 21.31 -53.55
C THR A 31 -0.03 20.29 -53.39
N GLN A 32 -0.47 19.66 -54.48
CA GLN A 32 -1.61 18.75 -54.48
C GLN A 32 -1.25 17.42 -53.80
N ALA A 33 -0.16 16.78 -54.22
CA ALA A 33 0.28 15.51 -53.64
C ALA A 33 0.64 15.67 -52.15
N SER A 34 1.36 16.74 -51.82
CA SER A 34 1.78 17.02 -50.45
C SER A 34 0.60 17.32 -49.51
N LEU A 35 -0.41 18.07 -49.97
CA LEU A 35 -1.60 18.35 -49.19
C LEU A 35 -2.43 17.08 -48.93
N GLN A 36 -2.63 16.25 -49.95
CA GLN A 36 -3.35 14.98 -49.81
C GLN A 36 -2.64 14.03 -48.84
N ASN A 37 -1.31 13.91 -48.95
CA ASN A 37 -0.51 13.08 -48.03
C ASN A 37 -0.58 13.60 -46.59
N TYR A 38 -0.50 14.92 -46.40
CA TYR A 38 -0.59 15.54 -45.09
C TYR A 38 -1.98 15.33 -44.45
N ILE A 39 -3.06 15.55 -45.20
CA ILE A 39 -4.43 15.30 -44.72
C ILE A 39 -4.64 13.83 -44.37
N ARG A 40 -4.13 12.91 -45.20
CA ARG A 40 -4.21 11.46 -44.93
C ARG A 40 -3.50 11.10 -43.61
N ARG A 41 -2.29 11.61 -43.40
CA ARG A 41 -1.53 11.42 -42.16
C ARG A 41 -2.27 11.97 -40.93
N LEU A 42 -2.89 13.14 -41.05
CA LEU A 42 -3.70 13.72 -39.96
C LEU A 42 -4.93 12.85 -39.65
N ARG A 43 -5.64 12.36 -40.68
CA ARG A 43 -6.77 11.44 -40.50
C ARG A 43 -6.35 10.13 -39.84
N GLU A 44 -5.24 9.55 -40.25
CA GLU A 44 -4.69 8.34 -39.63
C GLU A 44 -4.25 8.58 -38.18
N SER A 45 -3.66 9.73 -37.89
CA SER A 45 -3.27 10.11 -36.53
C SER A 45 -4.49 10.33 -35.63
N ALA A 46 -5.52 11.00 -36.13
CA ALA A 46 -6.78 11.19 -35.42
C ALA A 46 -7.53 9.86 -35.21
N ALA A 47 -7.53 8.97 -36.20
CA ALA A 47 -8.13 7.64 -36.11
C ALA A 47 -7.38 6.70 -35.13
N ARG A 48 -6.09 6.96 -34.89
CA ARG A 48 -5.29 6.30 -33.85
C ARG A 48 -5.49 6.91 -32.47
N ALA A 49 -5.62 8.23 -32.38
CA ALA A 49 -5.85 8.95 -31.12
C ALA A 49 -7.28 8.78 -30.57
N GLY A 50 -8.27 8.65 -31.44
CA GLY A 50 -9.68 8.43 -31.07
C GLY A 50 -10.05 6.96 -30.82
N ARG A 51 -9.11 6.02 -31.01
CA ARG A 51 -9.31 4.62 -30.64
C ARG A 51 -8.84 4.47 -29.19
N PRO A 52 -9.72 4.10 -28.23
CA PRO A 52 -9.25 3.71 -26.92
C PRO A 52 -8.24 2.58 -27.14
N SER A 53 -7.03 2.77 -26.64
CA SER A 53 -6.03 1.72 -26.65
C SER A 53 -6.60 0.61 -25.77
N GLN A 54 -7.20 -0.42 -26.37
CA GLN A 54 -7.86 -1.51 -25.64
C GLN A 54 -6.92 -2.19 -24.62
N GLY A 55 -5.59 -2.05 -24.78
CA GLY A 55 -4.60 -2.48 -23.78
C GLY A 55 -4.03 -1.37 -22.90
N GLY A 56 -4.07 -0.10 -23.32
CA GLY A 56 -3.45 1.02 -22.60
C GLY A 56 -4.25 1.46 -21.38
N ASP A 57 -5.58 1.45 -21.46
CA ASP A 57 -6.43 1.84 -20.34
C ASP A 57 -6.52 0.74 -19.27
N ALA A 58 -6.55 -0.53 -19.68
CA ALA A 58 -6.43 -1.67 -18.77
C ALA A 58 -5.07 -1.68 -18.04
N LEU A 59 -3.98 -1.42 -18.76
CA LEU A 59 -2.64 -1.34 -18.16
C LEU A 59 -2.51 -0.16 -17.19
N LYS A 60 -3.13 1.00 -17.51
CA LYS A 60 -3.18 2.14 -16.59
C LYS A 60 -3.99 1.84 -15.34
N ALA A 61 -5.15 1.19 -15.48
CA ALA A 61 -5.98 0.79 -14.36
C ALA A 61 -5.25 -0.17 -13.42
N GLU A 62 -4.56 -1.17 -13.97
CA GLU A 62 -3.80 -2.13 -13.16
C GLU A 62 -2.60 -1.46 -12.46
N ARG A 63 -1.91 -0.54 -13.16
CA ARG A 63 -0.84 0.27 -12.55
C ARG A 63 -1.36 1.15 -11.42
N LEU A 64 -2.53 1.75 -11.58
CA LEU A 64 -3.16 2.56 -10.54
C LEU A 64 -3.47 1.70 -9.32
N ARG A 65 -4.08 0.53 -9.53
CA ARG A 65 -4.37 -0.44 -8.45
C ARG A 65 -3.10 -0.88 -7.71
N LEU A 66 -2.04 -1.21 -8.44
CA LEU A 66 -0.75 -1.57 -7.85
C LEU A 66 -0.16 -0.41 -7.04
N THR A 67 -0.25 0.82 -7.55
CA THR A 67 0.25 2.01 -6.87
C THR A 67 -0.53 2.29 -5.58
N SER A 68 -1.86 2.15 -5.61
CA SER A 68 -2.70 2.26 -4.41
C SER A 68 -2.33 1.21 -3.36
N ALA A 69 -2.19 -0.06 -3.76
CA ALA A 69 -1.79 -1.12 -2.84
C ALA A 69 -0.38 -0.90 -2.25
N GLN A 70 0.54 -0.33 -3.02
CA GLN A 70 1.87 0.06 -2.54
C GLN A 70 1.81 1.22 -1.55
N ALA A 71 0.94 2.20 -1.78
CA ALA A 71 0.72 3.32 -0.86
C ALA A 71 0.17 2.81 0.49
N GLU A 72 -0.87 1.97 0.46
CA GLU A 72 -1.44 1.35 1.66
C GLU A 72 -0.41 0.52 2.44
N ALA A 73 0.40 -0.28 1.73
CA ALA A 73 1.47 -1.06 2.36
C ALA A 73 2.54 -0.16 2.99
N GLN A 74 2.83 1.01 2.40
CA GLN A 74 3.77 1.96 2.96
C GLN A 74 3.19 2.69 4.17
N GLU A 75 1.91 3.06 4.14
CA GLU A 75 1.20 3.63 5.28
C GLU A 75 1.18 2.67 6.47
N ALA A 76 0.88 1.38 6.24
CA ALA A 76 0.93 0.37 7.30
C ALA A 76 2.32 0.23 7.91
N LYS A 77 3.39 0.26 7.10
CA LYS A 77 4.78 0.25 7.60
C LYS A 77 5.09 1.51 8.41
N ASN A 78 4.63 2.67 7.96
CA ASN A 78 4.83 3.93 8.69
C ASN A 78 4.10 3.89 10.04
N ALA A 79 2.87 3.38 10.09
CA ALA A 79 2.11 3.22 11.33
C ALA A 79 2.80 2.26 12.32
N VAL A 80 3.39 1.15 11.84
CA VAL A 80 4.22 0.28 12.69
C VAL A 80 5.44 1.03 13.23
N LEU A 81 6.15 1.79 12.40
CA LEU A 81 7.33 2.56 12.82
C LEU A 81 6.98 3.68 13.83
N LEU A 82 5.80 4.27 13.71
CA LEU A 82 5.27 5.26 14.66
C LEU A 82 4.73 4.60 15.94
N GLY A 83 4.64 3.26 15.99
CA GLY A 83 4.12 2.51 17.14
C GLY A 83 2.59 2.47 17.23
N GLU A 84 1.88 2.84 16.15
CA GLU A 84 0.41 2.81 16.10
C GLU A 84 -0.14 1.41 15.79
N LEU A 85 0.65 0.56 15.12
CA LEU A 85 0.32 -0.83 14.85
C LEU A 85 1.34 -1.75 15.53
N VAL A 86 0.83 -2.68 16.34
CA VAL A 86 1.65 -3.69 17.05
C VAL A 86 1.20 -5.09 16.62
N PRO A 87 2.13 -6.02 16.34
CA PRO A 87 1.77 -7.40 16.04
C PRO A 87 0.99 -8.03 17.20
N ALA A 88 -0.17 -8.60 16.91
CA ALA A 88 -1.01 -9.24 17.94
C ALA A 88 -0.26 -10.35 18.69
N ALA A 89 0.60 -11.11 18.00
CA ALA A 89 1.43 -12.15 18.61
C ALA A 89 2.41 -11.60 19.66
N ASP A 90 3.00 -10.42 19.42
CA ASP A 90 3.92 -9.78 20.37
C ASP A 90 3.16 -9.28 21.60
N VAL A 91 1.97 -8.73 21.39
CA VAL A 91 1.07 -8.28 22.47
C VAL A 91 0.64 -9.48 23.32
N GLU A 92 0.19 -10.56 22.69
CA GLU A 92 -0.22 -11.80 23.37
C GLU A 92 0.93 -12.41 24.17
N ALA A 93 2.12 -12.53 23.57
CA ALA A 93 3.31 -13.03 24.26
C ALA A 93 3.66 -12.16 25.46
N LYS A 94 3.61 -10.83 25.32
CA LYS A 94 3.92 -9.92 26.43
C LYS A 94 2.90 -9.99 27.55
N TRP A 95 1.61 -10.10 27.22
CA TRP A 95 0.57 -10.29 28.22
C TRP A 95 0.67 -11.64 28.92
N ALA A 96 1.00 -12.72 28.20
CA ALA A 96 1.23 -14.03 28.79
C ALA A 96 2.39 -14.02 29.79
N GLU A 97 3.51 -13.35 29.45
CA GLU A 97 4.64 -13.13 30.36
C GLU A 97 4.20 -12.37 31.62
N ILE A 98 3.54 -11.22 31.46
CA ILE A 98 3.06 -10.39 32.58
C ILE A 98 2.11 -11.19 33.48
N LEU A 99 1.15 -11.92 32.92
CA LEU A 99 0.19 -12.71 33.68
C LEU A 99 0.85 -13.90 34.40
N THR A 100 1.90 -14.48 33.82
CA THR A 100 2.69 -15.53 34.47
C THR A 100 3.40 -14.98 35.70
N ASP A 101 4.03 -13.80 35.58
CA ASP A 101 4.70 -13.13 36.70
C ASP A 101 3.72 -12.73 37.81
N VAL A 102 2.56 -12.17 37.43
CA VAL A 102 1.50 -11.82 38.38
C VAL A 102 1.01 -13.07 39.12
N ARG A 103 0.76 -14.18 38.41
CA ARG A 103 0.35 -15.44 39.03
C ARG A 103 1.39 -15.94 40.02
N ALA A 104 2.67 -15.91 39.66
CA ALA A 104 3.75 -16.31 40.57
C ALA A 104 3.83 -15.41 41.81
N ALA A 105 3.69 -14.10 41.63
CA ALA A 105 3.71 -13.12 42.72
C ALA A 105 2.54 -13.32 43.71
N ILE A 106 1.35 -13.65 43.20
CA ILE A 106 0.15 -13.95 43.99
C ILE A 106 0.31 -15.27 44.74
N LEU A 107 0.78 -16.34 44.09
CA LEU A 107 1.00 -17.64 44.73
C LEU A 107 2.06 -17.61 45.83
N ALA A 108 2.96 -16.62 45.81
CA ALA A 108 3.93 -16.41 46.88
C ALA A 108 3.37 -15.63 48.10
N VAL A 109 2.14 -15.09 48.03
CA VAL A 109 1.50 -14.33 49.13
C VAL A 109 1.41 -15.12 50.44
N PRO A 110 0.91 -16.39 50.47
CA PRO A 110 0.77 -17.14 51.72
C PRO A 110 2.09 -17.27 52.48
N GLY A 111 3.18 -17.58 51.77
CA GLY A 111 4.52 -17.67 52.37
C GLY A 111 5.03 -16.34 52.92
N ARG A 112 4.78 -15.22 52.21
CA ARG A 112 5.16 -13.88 52.70
C ARG A 112 4.40 -13.47 53.95
N ILE A 113 3.11 -13.82 54.05
CA ILE A 113 2.29 -13.51 55.23
C ILE A 113 2.70 -14.41 56.40
N ALA A 114 2.95 -15.71 56.17
CA ALA A 114 3.45 -16.64 57.19
C ALA A 114 4.76 -16.16 57.85
N GLY A 115 5.65 -15.51 57.09
CA GLY A 115 6.89 -14.94 57.61
C GLY A 115 6.74 -13.60 58.34
N ARG A 116 5.59 -12.93 58.24
CA ARG A 116 5.35 -11.57 58.80
C ARG A 116 4.34 -11.56 59.94
N MET A 117 3.43 -12.53 59.98
CA MET A 117 2.31 -12.59 60.91
C MET A 117 2.31 -13.94 61.63
N ASN A 118 1.89 -13.93 62.89
CA ASN A 118 1.85 -15.14 63.72
C ASN A 118 0.54 -15.92 63.49
N LEU A 119 0.31 -16.34 62.24
CA LEU A 119 -0.85 -17.13 61.82
C LEU A 119 -0.62 -18.63 62.08
N SER A 120 -1.70 -19.38 62.31
CA SER A 120 -1.60 -20.83 62.41
C SER A 120 -1.33 -21.47 61.04
N ALA A 121 -0.76 -22.68 61.03
CA ALA A 121 -0.56 -23.43 59.78
C ALA A 121 -1.88 -23.68 59.03
N THR A 122 -2.98 -23.83 59.78
CA THR A 122 -4.33 -24.00 59.22
C THR A 122 -4.79 -22.75 58.50
N ASP A 123 -4.56 -21.56 59.06
CA ASP A 123 -4.93 -20.28 58.43
C ASP A 123 -4.16 -20.05 57.12
N ILE A 124 -2.85 -20.33 57.10
CA ILE A 124 -2.02 -20.22 55.89
C ILE A 124 -2.49 -21.17 54.79
N THR A 125 -2.88 -22.39 55.17
CA THR A 125 -3.40 -23.40 54.22
C THR A 125 -4.75 -22.95 53.64
N ALA A 126 -5.65 -22.40 54.46
CA ALA A 126 -6.92 -21.85 54.01
C ALA A 126 -6.72 -20.68 53.02
N ILE A 127 -5.77 -19.77 53.32
CA ILE A 127 -5.44 -18.65 52.44
C ILE A 127 -4.86 -19.13 51.10
N ASP A 128 -3.94 -20.11 51.09
CA ASP A 128 -3.39 -20.67 49.84
C ASP A 128 -4.49 -21.33 48.98
N ALA A 129 -5.39 -22.08 49.61
CA ALA A 129 -6.51 -22.72 48.92
C ALA A 129 -7.44 -21.68 48.28
N GLU A 130 -7.81 -20.63 49.01
CA GLU A 130 -8.68 -19.56 48.51
C GLU A 130 -8.03 -18.78 47.36
N ILE A 131 -6.74 -18.47 47.47
CA ILE A 131 -6.00 -17.80 46.39
C ILE A 131 -5.98 -18.64 45.11
N ARG A 132 -5.77 -19.96 45.23
CA ARG A 132 -5.77 -20.86 44.08
C ARG A 132 -7.16 -20.99 43.45
N LEU A 133 -8.21 -21.02 44.27
CA LEU A 133 -9.59 -21.02 43.81
C LEU A 133 -9.88 -19.75 43.00
N ALA A 134 -9.60 -18.57 43.58
CA ALA A 134 -9.78 -17.28 42.91
C ALA A 134 -8.99 -17.17 41.59
N LEU A 135 -7.73 -17.64 41.56
CA LEU A 135 -6.93 -17.68 40.33
C LEU A 135 -7.48 -18.63 39.26
N THR A 136 -8.16 -19.70 39.68
CA THR A 136 -8.78 -20.68 38.76
C THR A 136 -10.07 -20.10 38.19
N GLU A 137 -10.90 -19.47 39.02
CA GLU A 137 -12.10 -18.75 38.58
C GLU A 137 -11.76 -17.62 37.61
N ALA A 138 -10.74 -16.81 37.93
CA ALA A 138 -10.28 -15.74 37.05
C ALA A 138 -9.76 -16.25 35.70
N GLY A 139 -9.14 -17.43 35.66
CA GLY A 139 -8.67 -18.05 34.41
C GLY A 139 -9.79 -18.68 33.57
N ASN A 140 -10.93 -18.99 34.17
CA ASN A 140 -12.09 -19.60 33.50
C ASN A 140 -13.16 -18.58 33.09
N ALA A 141 -13.02 -17.31 33.49
CA ALA A 141 -13.91 -16.25 33.07
C ALA A 141 -13.74 -16.01 31.56
N ASP A 142 -14.77 -16.35 30.79
CA ASP A 142 -14.79 -16.18 29.33
C ASP A 142 -14.66 -14.68 28.99
N PRO A 143 -13.72 -14.28 28.12
CA PRO A 143 -13.65 -12.89 27.67
C PRO A 143 -14.86 -12.58 26.78
N ALA A 144 -15.80 -11.81 27.32
CA ALA A 144 -16.96 -11.27 26.59
C ALA A 144 -16.55 -10.28 25.49
#